data_AF-A0A430S206-F1
#
_entry.id   AF-A0A430S206-F1
#
_cell.length_a   1.000
_cell.length_b   1.000
_cell.length_c   1.000
_cell.angle_alpha   90.00
_cell.angle_beta   90.00
_cell.angle_gamma   90.00
#
_symmetry.space_group_name_H-M   'P 1'
#
loop_
_entity.id
_entity.type
_entity.pdbx_description
1 polymer ?
#
loop_
_entity_poly.entity_id
_entity_poly.type
_entity_poly.pdbx_seq_one_letter_code
_entity_poly.pdbx_strand_id
1 'polypeptide(L)'
;MGRAKALIVWGTGSGVGKSLFAAGLLRHFKRLGLKAAPFKAQNMANHARVVRGGEMASAQWLQALAAGVEPEVRMNPVLVKPFGERGAQVVVWGKVDPFLSGLPWKERRPHLEAPVREALEGLLAEYDLLVLEGAGSPVERNLWPDLPNLKAAEWADAKALLVADVDQGGALGALYGTWALLGEHRKRLIGFAFNKFRGDLELLKPAYALLRDWTGLPVLGTLPL
;
A
#
# COMPACT_ATOMS: atom_id res chain seq x y z
N MET A 1 -14.64 20.33 -9.23
CA MET A 1 -13.28 19.78 -9.06
C MET A 1 -13.32 18.31 -9.45
N GLY A 2 -12.39 17.83 -10.27
CA GLY A 2 -12.33 16.40 -10.61
C GLY A 2 -11.91 15.56 -9.40
N ARG A 3 -12.34 14.29 -9.35
CA ARG A 3 -11.90 13.31 -8.34
C ARG A 3 -10.38 13.13 -8.41
N ALA A 4 -9.71 13.02 -7.26
CA ALA A 4 -8.27 12.75 -7.19
C ALA A 4 -7.88 11.53 -8.03
N LYS A 5 -6.66 11.54 -8.58
CA LYS A 5 -6.04 10.33 -9.14
C LYS A 5 -5.55 9.44 -7.99
N ALA A 6 -5.38 8.15 -8.24
CA ALA A 6 -4.85 7.22 -7.25
C ALA A 6 -3.80 6.28 -7.86
N LEU A 7 -2.71 6.08 -7.12
CA LEU A 7 -1.66 5.10 -7.41
C LEU A 7 -1.50 4.19 -6.19
N ILE A 8 -1.72 2.89 -6.34
CA ILE A 8 -1.44 1.90 -5.29
C ILE A 8 -0.09 1.22 -5.51
N VAL A 9 0.70 1.15 -4.45
CA VAL A 9 1.96 0.42 -4.40
C VAL A 9 1.67 -0.97 -3.81
N TRP A 10 1.56 -1.96 -4.68
CA TRP A 10 1.54 -3.37 -4.31
C TRP A 10 2.97 -3.89 -4.13
N GLY A 11 3.08 -4.99 -3.41
CA GLY A 11 4.34 -5.67 -3.20
C GLY A 11 4.18 -7.16 -3.45
N THR A 12 5.26 -7.85 -3.79
CA THR A 12 5.25 -9.31 -3.90
C THR A 12 5.15 -10.01 -2.54
N GLY A 13 5.33 -9.27 -1.44
CA GLY A 13 5.17 -9.77 -0.08
C GLY A 13 5.32 -8.68 0.97
N SER A 14 5.30 -9.07 2.24
CA SER A 14 5.65 -8.19 3.37
C SER A 14 7.14 -7.87 3.36
N GLY A 15 7.53 -6.69 3.88
CA GLY A 15 8.95 -6.32 4.00
C GLY A 15 9.65 -5.88 2.71
N VAL A 16 9.01 -5.96 1.53
CA VAL A 16 9.62 -5.53 0.24
C VAL A 16 9.85 -4.02 0.11
N GLY A 17 9.53 -3.24 1.14
CA GLY A 17 9.80 -1.81 1.24
C GLY A 17 8.72 -0.89 0.65
N LYS A 18 7.48 -1.39 0.47
CA LYS A 18 6.32 -0.59 0.02
C LYS A 18 6.17 0.73 0.78
N SER A 19 6.32 0.72 2.11
CA SER A 19 6.09 1.91 2.93
C SER A 19 7.08 3.04 2.63
N LEU A 20 8.37 2.71 2.47
CA LEU A 20 9.40 3.68 2.10
C LEU A 20 9.27 4.09 0.63
N PHE A 21 8.93 3.14 -0.25
CA PHE A 21 8.65 3.41 -1.66
C PHE A 21 7.52 4.44 -1.82
N ALA A 22 6.40 4.24 -1.13
CA ALA A 22 5.28 5.16 -1.10
C ALA A 22 5.67 6.54 -0.54
N ALA A 23 6.49 6.58 0.53
CA ALA A 23 7.02 7.84 1.07
C ALA A 23 7.90 8.59 0.04
N GLY A 24 8.75 7.86 -0.69
CA GLY A 24 9.58 8.42 -1.77
C GLY A 24 8.74 9.01 -2.91
N LEU A 25 7.71 8.29 -3.36
CA LEU A 25 6.75 8.77 -4.35
C LEU A 25 6.03 10.03 -3.87
N LEU A 26 5.52 10.03 -2.63
CA LEU A 26 4.86 11.20 -2.05
C LEU A 26 5.78 12.42 -1.99
N ARG A 27 7.04 12.22 -1.57
CA ARG A 27 8.04 13.29 -1.59
C ARG A 27 8.31 13.80 -3.01
N HIS A 28 8.40 12.90 -3.99
CA HIS A 28 8.59 13.27 -5.38
C HIS A 28 7.40 14.10 -5.91
N PHE A 29 6.17 13.65 -5.69
CA PHE A 29 4.97 14.38 -6.10
C PHE A 29 4.83 15.73 -5.41
N LYS A 30 5.19 15.84 -4.13
CA LYS A 30 5.28 17.13 -3.44
C LYS A 30 6.25 18.08 -4.14
N ARG A 31 7.44 17.59 -4.55
CA ARG A 31 8.44 18.40 -5.26
C ARG A 31 7.97 18.84 -6.65
N LEU A 32 7.04 18.11 -7.25
CA LEU A 32 6.35 18.50 -8.48
C LEU A 32 5.17 19.46 -8.24
N GLY A 33 4.90 19.86 -6.99
CA GLY A 33 3.81 20.78 -6.65
C GLY A 33 2.42 20.14 -6.54
N LEU A 34 2.31 18.81 -6.59
CA LEU A 34 1.02 18.12 -6.45
C LEU A 34 0.59 18.08 -4.97
N LYS A 35 -0.70 18.33 -4.71
CA LYS A 35 -1.31 18.10 -3.40
C LYS A 35 -1.57 16.60 -3.25
N ALA A 36 -0.54 15.86 -2.84
CA ALA A 36 -0.61 14.41 -2.66
C ALA A 36 -0.76 13.99 -1.19
N ALA A 37 -1.47 12.89 -0.92
CA ALA A 37 -1.59 12.31 0.42
C ALA A 37 -1.41 10.78 0.42
N PRO A 38 -0.90 10.20 1.52
CA PRO A 38 -0.88 8.76 1.68
C PRO A 38 -2.26 8.20 2.01
N PHE A 39 -2.45 6.93 1.68
CA PHE A 39 -3.55 6.15 2.22
C PHE A 39 -3.15 4.68 2.42
N LYS A 40 -3.51 4.10 3.55
CA LYS A 40 -3.44 2.66 3.77
C LYS A 40 -4.69 2.20 4.49
N ALA A 41 -5.58 1.56 3.75
CA ALA A 41 -6.87 1.07 4.22
C ALA A 41 -6.76 0.32 5.55
N GLN A 42 -5.77 -0.57 5.66
CA GLN A 42 -5.52 -1.31 6.89
C GLN A 42 -4.02 -1.49 7.09
N ASN A 43 -3.54 -1.06 8.26
CA ASN A 43 -2.19 -1.35 8.74
C ASN A 43 -2.25 -2.40 9.85
N MET A 44 -1.23 -3.25 9.92
CA MET A 44 -1.00 -4.15 11.04
C MET A 44 0.40 -3.88 11.61
N ALA A 45 0.48 -3.15 12.72
CA ALA A 45 1.73 -2.75 13.35
C ALA A 45 1.51 -2.36 14.81
N ASN A 46 2.50 -2.64 15.67
CA ASN A 46 2.49 -2.17 17.06
C ASN A 46 3.08 -0.77 17.24
N HIS A 47 3.73 -0.23 16.21
CA HIS A 47 4.33 1.10 16.24
C HIS A 47 3.37 2.16 15.69
N ALA A 48 2.80 2.96 16.59
CA ALA A 48 1.88 4.06 16.27
C ALA A 48 2.43 5.44 16.66
N ARG A 49 1.74 6.50 16.21
CA ARG A 49 1.92 7.90 16.60
C ARG A 49 0.55 8.48 16.94
N VAL A 50 0.53 9.46 17.83
CA VAL A 50 -0.66 10.27 18.10
C VAL A 50 -0.69 11.42 17.10
N VAL A 51 -1.79 11.55 16.38
CA VAL A 51 -2.03 12.58 15.35
C VAL A 51 -3.38 13.24 15.59
N ARG A 52 -3.75 14.19 14.73
CA ARG A 52 -5.10 14.79 14.77
C ARG A 52 -6.16 13.70 14.59
N GLY A 53 -6.99 13.54 15.62
CA GLY A 53 -8.07 12.54 15.66
C GLY A 53 -7.76 11.24 16.40
N GLY A 54 -6.49 10.93 16.71
CA GLY A 54 -6.12 9.75 17.50
C GLY A 54 -4.86 9.02 17.01
N GLU A 55 -4.83 7.70 17.17
CA GLU A 55 -3.69 6.86 16.80
C GLU A 55 -3.61 6.58 15.29
N MET A 56 -2.38 6.54 14.76
CA MET A 56 -2.08 6.25 13.36
C MET A 56 -0.78 5.44 13.26
N ALA A 57 -0.67 4.53 12.30
CA ALA A 57 0.58 3.78 12.08
C ALA A 57 1.77 4.70 11.77
N SER A 58 2.94 4.36 12.31
CA SER A 58 4.17 5.16 12.13
C SER A 58 4.59 5.26 10.65
N ALA A 59 4.30 4.23 9.84
CA ALA A 59 4.57 4.21 8.41
C ALA A 59 3.77 5.29 7.65
N GLN A 60 2.45 5.36 7.88
CA GLN A 60 1.62 6.39 7.24
C GLN A 60 1.94 7.77 7.80
N TRP A 61 2.29 7.89 9.09
CA TRP A 61 2.75 9.16 9.66
C TRP A 61 3.99 9.68 8.91
N LEU A 62 5.00 8.81 8.69
CA LEU A 62 6.19 9.17 7.91
C LEU A 62 5.83 9.55 6.46
N GLN A 63 4.89 8.83 5.84
CA GLN A 63 4.42 9.14 4.49
C GLN A 63 3.73 10.51 4.40
N ALA A 64 2.94 10.90 5.42
CA ALA A 64 2.32 12.21 5.48
C ALA A 64 3.38 13.31 5.57
N LEU A 65 4.41 13.12 6.40
CA LEU A 65 5.56 14.03 6.45
C LEU A 65 6.31 14.11 5.11
N ALA A 66 6.44 12.98 4.40
CA ALA A 66 7.07 12.93 3.09
C ALA A 66 6.26 13.73 2.05
N ALA A 67 4.94 13.62 2.08
CA ALA A 67 4.02 14.40 1.25
C ALA A 67 3.93 15.87 1.69
N GLY A 68 4.33 16.19 2.93
CA GLY A 68 4.27 17.54 3.48
C GLY A 68 2.87 17.98 3.87
N VAL A 69 2.03 17.04 4.27
CA VAL A 69 0.65 17.26 4.72
C VAL A 69 0.56 16.95 6.20
N GLU A 70 -0.43 17.52 6.88
CA GLU A 70 -0.69 17.21 8.30
C GLU A 70 -1.09 15.73 8.45
N PRO A 71 -0.41 14.93 9.29
CA PRO A 71 -0.80 13.55 9.54
C PRO A 71 -2.18 13.49 10.20
N GLU A 72 -3.07 12.64 9.68
CA GLU A 72 -4.40 12.42 10.24
C GLU A 72 -4.89 10.98 10.06
N VAL A 73 -5.85 10.59 10.91
CA VAL A 73 -6.35 9.21 11.00
C VAL A 73 -6.98 8.68 9.71
N ARG A 74 -7.49 9.54 8.82
CA ARG A 74 -8.05 9.14 7.51
C ARG A 74 -7.03 8.46 6.59
N MET A 75 -5.76 8.82 6.74
CA MET A 75 -4.67 8.24 5.94
C MET A 75 -4.37 6.79 6.38
N ASN A 76 -4.81 6.38 7.58
CA ASN A 76 -4.78 5.01 8.07
C ASN A 76 -6.01 4.73 8.94
N PRO A 77 -7.20 4.53 8.34
CA PRO A 77 -8.45 4.49 9.09
C PRO A 77 -8.60 3.24 9.97
N VAL A 78 -7.88 2.16 9.63
CA VAL A 78 -7.83 0.93 10.42
C VAL A 78 -6.39 0.57 10.77
N LEU A 79 -6.10 0.47 12.06
CA LEU A 79 -4.83 -0.02 12.60
C LEU A 79 -5.08 -1.23 13.50
N VAL A 80 -4.47 -2.36 13.16
CA VAL A 80 -4.53 -3.61 13.92
C VAL A 80 -3.22 -3.79 14.68
N LYS A 81 -3.28 -3.91 16.00
CA LYS A 81 -2.13 -4.05 16.90
C LYS A 81 -2.14 -5.46 17.49
N PRO A 82 -1.43 -6.44 16.86
CA PRO A 82 -1.42 -7.82 17.33
C PRO A 82 -0.69 -7.96 18.67
N PHE A 83 -1.20 -8.83 19.54
CA PHE A 83 -0.59 -9.19 20.82
C PHE A 83 -0.89 -10.64 21.20
N GLY A 84 0.04 -11.28 21.91
CA GLY A 84 -0.04 -12.71 22.21
C GLY A 84 -0.14 -13.56 20.94
N GLU A 85 -0.73 -14.75 21.05
CA GLU A 85 -0.82 -15.68 19.92
C GLU A 85 -1.98 -15.40 18.96
N ARG A 86 -3.11 -14.89 19.48
CA ARG A 86 -4.37 -14.74 18.71
C ARG A 86 -5.05 -13.38 18.91
N GLY A 87 -4.55 -12.55 19.82
CA GLY A 87 -5.16 -11.27 20.15
C GLY A 87 -4.76 -10.18 19.17
N ALA A 88 -5.67 -9.24 18.91
CA ALA A 88 -5.27 -7.95 18.37
C ALA A 88 -6.25 -6.86 18.79
N GLN A 89 -5.71 -5.70 19.14
CA GLN A 89 -6.47 -4.49 19.36
C GLN A 89 -6.75 -3.84 18.00
N VAL A 90 -8.00 -3.48 17.76
CA VAL A 90 -8.43 -2.82 16.53
C VAL A 90 -8.68 -1.35 16.85
N VAL A 91 -7.99 -0.48 16.11
CA VAL A 91 -8.15 0.96 16.16
C VAL A 91 -8.83 1.39 14.87
N VAL A 92 -9.95 2.11 15.01
CA VAL A 92 -10.75 2.65 13.90
C VAL A 92 -10.82 4.17 14.07
N TRP A 93 -10.49 4.92 13.02
CA TRP A 93 -10.45 6.39 13.05
C TRP A 93 -9.65 6.96 14.24
N GLY A 94 -8.54 6.28 14.57
CA GLY A 94 -7.62 6.64 15.65
C GLY A 94 -8.09 6.32 17.07
N LYS A 95 -9.22 5.64 17.24
CA LYS A 95 -9.71 5.20 18.55
C LYS A 95 -9.81 3.69 18.61
N VAL A 96 -9.48 3.12 19.76
CA VAL A 96 -9.68 1.67 19.99
C VAL A 96 -11.17 1.36 19.90
N ASP A 97 -11.51 0.33 19.13
CA ASP A 97 -12.85 -0.25 19.06
C ASP A 97 -12.87 -1.56 19.86
N PRO A 98 -13.47 -1.57 21.07
CA PRO A 98 -13.50 -2.76 21.92
C PRO A 98 -14.29 -3.92 21.31
N PHE A 99 -15.36 -3.62 20.57
CA PHE A 99 -16.19 -4.64 19.93
C PHE A 99 -15.38 -5.36 18.86
N LEU A 100 -14.76 -4.64 17.92
CA LEU A 100 -13.92 -5.23 16.89
C LEU A 100 -12.68 -5.92 17.46
N SER A 101 -12.11 -5.40 18.55
CA SER A 101 -11.00 -6.04 19.26
C SER A 101 -11.38 -7.41 19.85
N GLY A 102 -12.65 -7.60 20.24
CA GLY A 102 -13.19 -8.87 20.73
C GLY A 102 -13.54 -9.87 19.64
N LEU A 103 -13.78 -9.42 18.40
CA LEU A 103 -14.17 -10.32 17.30
C LEU A 103 -12.98 -11.13 16.76
N PRO A 104 -13.21 -12.37 16.27
CA PRO A 104 -12.25 -13.09 15.44
C PRO A 104 -11.96 -12.38 14.11
N TRP A 105 -10.77 -12.61 13.53
CA TRP A 105 -10.33 -11.94 12.29
C TRP A 105 -11.35 -12.03 11.14
N LYS A 106 -11.94 -13.21 10.92
CA LYS A 106 -12.91 -13.45 9.84
C LYS A 106 -14.19 -12.61 10.00
N GLU A 107 -14.59 -12.37 11.24
CA GLU A 107 -15.82 -11.62 11.57
C GLU A 107 -15.61 -10.11 11.56
N ARG A 108 -14.37 -9.62 11.71
CA ARG A 108 -14.07 -8.18 11.68
C ARG A 108 -14.28 -7.55 10.32
N ARG A 109 -13.92 -8.27 9.24
CA ARG A 109 -13.77 -7.71 7.89
C ARG A 109 -15.01 -6.95 7.39
N PRO A 110 -16.25 -7.45 7.51
CA PRO A 110 -17.45 -6.71 7.08
C PRO A 110 -17.61 -5.34 7.75
N HIS A 111 -17.13 -5.18 8.99
CA HIS A 111 -17.23 -3.92 9.73
C HIS A 111 -16.16 -2.89 9.35
N LEU A 112 -15.08 -3.33 8.68
CA LEU A 112 -13.95 -2.45 8.34
C LEU A 112 -14.15 -1.74 6.99
N GLU A 113 -15.06 -2.21 6.13
CA GLU A 113 -15.22 -1.66 4.78
C GLU A 113 -15.76 -0.24 4.80
N ALA A 114 -16.80 0.01 5.60
CA ALA A 114 -17.42 1.34 5.74
C ALA A 114 -16.41 2.41 6.20
N PRO A 115 -15.69 2.26 7.33
CA PRO A 115 -14.75 3.29 7.77
C PRO A 115 -13.58 3.50 6.80
N VAL A 116 -13.12 2.44 6.13
CA VAL A 116 -12.07 2.55 5.10
C VAL A 116 -12.57 3.34 3.90
N ARG A 117 -13.77 3.04 3.42
CA ARG A 117 -14.36 3.68 2.25
C ARG A 117 -14.66 5.14 2.50
N GLU A 118 -15.21 5.48 3.66
CA GLU A 118 -15.47 6.86 4.06
C GLU A 118 -14.17 7.69 4.12
N ALA A 119 -13.13 7.16 4.75
CA ALA A 119 -11.83 7.84 4.80
C ALA A 119 -11.21 8.03 3.41
N LEU A 120 -11.28 7.01 2.56
CA LEU A 120 -10.78 7.05 1.19
C LEU A 120 -11.53 8.10 0.35
N GLU A 121 -12.86 8.08 0.38
CA GLU A 121 -13.70 9.00 -0.40
C GLU A 121 -13.49 10.46 0.03
N GLY A 122 -13.35 10.71 1.34
CA GLY A 122 -13.01 12.04 1.86
C GLY A 122 -11.66 12.55 1.35
N LEU A 123 -10.62 11.72 1.39
CA LEU A 123 -9.30 12.10 0.88
C LEU A 123 -9.30 12.28 -0.65
N LEU A 124 -10.04 11.45 -1.40
CA LEU A 124 -10.17 11.59 -2.86
C LEU A 124 -10.90 12.88 -3.28
N ALA A 125 -11.69 13.48 -2.38
CA ALA A 125 -12.36 14.76 -2.61
C ALA A 125 -11.46 15.97 -2.31
N GLU A 126 -10.43 15.81 -1.47
CA GLU A 126 -9.61 16.91 -0.94
C GLU A 126 -8.24 17.05 -1.61
N TYR A 127 -7.71 15.99 -2.23
CA TYR A 127 -6.36 15.93 -2.77
C TYR A 127 -6.35 15.78 -4.30
N ASP A 128 -5.21 16.04 -4.94
CA ASP A 128 -5.05 15.83 -6.38
C ASP A 128 -4.64 14.37 -6.69
N LEU A 129 -3.89 13.77 -5.76
CA LEU A 129 -3.32 12.43 -5.90
C LEU A 129 -3.27 11.71 -4.56
N LEU A 130 -3.75 10.47 -4.51
CA LEU A 130 -3.48 9.56 -3.40
C LEU A 130 -2.43 8.52 -3.78
N VAL A 131 -1.46 8.31 -2.89
CA VAL A 131 -0.52 7.19 -2.96
C VAL A 131 -0.93 6.16 -1.92
N LEU A 132 -1.51 5.07 -2.40
CA LEU A 132 -2.01 3.99 -1.57
C LEU A 132 -0.89 2.99 -1.29
N GLU A 133 -0.73 2.56 -0.04
CA GLU A 133 0.19 1.47 0.32
C GLU A 133 -0.57 0.16 0.53
N GLY A 134 -0.33 -0.83 -0.34
CA GLY A 134 -0.87 -2.18 -0.16
C GLY A 134 -0.34 -2.89 1.09
N ALA A 135 -0.96 -4.00 1.50
CA ALA A 135 -0.49 -4.84 2.63
C ALA A 135 -0.08 -6.23 2.15
N GLY A 136 1.09 -6.73 2.55
CA GLY A 136 1.56 -8.03 2.04
C GLY A 136 1.59 -8.07 0.50
N SER A 137 1.09 -9.19 -0.05
CA SER A 137 0.87 -9.41 -1.47
C SER A 137 -0.61 -9.22 -1.86
N PRO A 138 -0.94 -8.64 -3.02
CA PRO A 138 -2.33 -8.50 -3.47
C PRO A 138 -2.97 -9.83 -3.91
N VAL A 139 -2.21 -10.93 -3.93
CA VAL A 139 -2.68 -12.25 -4.42
C VAL A 139 -2.75 -13.32 -3.33
N GLU A 140 -2.77 -12.93 -2.05
CA GLU A 140 -3.02 -13.85 -0.93
C GLU A 140 -4.45 -14.42 -1.02
N ARG A 141 -4.58 -15.62 -1.60
CA ARG A 141 -5.87 -16.20 -1.98
C ARG A 141 -6.81 -16.43 -0.79
N ASN A 142 -6.26 -16.72 0.37
CA ASN A 142 -7.01 -16.84 1.63
C ASN A 142 -7.67 -15.53 2.09
N LEU A 143 -7.29 -14.37 1.52
CA LEU A 143 -7.85 -13.06 1.84
C LEU A 143 -8.65 -12.45 0.67
N TRP A 144 -8.71 -13.11 -0.48
CA TRP A 144 -9.24 -12.57 -1.74
C TRP A 144 -10.75 -12.25 -1.72
N PRO A 145 -11.22 -11.16 -2.37
CA PRO A 145 -10.46 -9.99 -2.81
C PRO A 145 -10.19 -9.08 -1.62
N ASP A 146 -8.94 -8.91 -1.23
CA ASP A 146 -8.61 -8.36 0.09
C ASP A 146 -8.92 -6.86 0.23
N LEU A 147 -9.12 -6.44 1.48
CA LEU A 147 -9.45 -5.05 1.82
C LEU A 147 -8.29 -4.07 1.51
N PRO A 148 -7.04 -4.31 1.99
CA PRO A 148 -5.98 -3.33 1.84
C PRO A 148 -5.37 -3.20 0.44
N ASN A 149 -5.52 -4.21 -0.42
CA ASN A 149 -5.02 -4.13 -1.80
C ASN A 149 -6.16 -3.98 -2.80
N LEU A 150 -6.91 -5.04 -3.09
CA LEU A 150 -7.78 -5.09 -4.26
C LEU A 150 -9.02 -4.22 -4.13
N LYS A 151 -9.71 -4.26 -2.98
CA LYS A 151 -10.88 -3.41 -2.73
C LYS A 151 -10.51 -1.93 -2.68
N ALA A 152 -9.44 -1.58 -1.96
CA ALA A 152 -8.96 -0.19 -1.90
C ALA A 152 -8.58 0.34 -3.29
N ALA A 153 -7.91 -0.47 -4.12
CA ALA A 153 -7.58 -0.10 -5.50
C ALA A 153 -8.82 0.06 -6.37
N GLU A 154 -9.85 -0.77 -6.17
CA GLU A 154 -11.12 -0.67 -6.89
C GLU A 154 -11.89 0.60 -6.52
N TRP A 155 -12.10 0.84 -5.23
CA TRP A 155 -12.81 2.02 -4.73
C TRP A 155 -12.11 3.33 -5.11
N ALA A 156 -10.78 3.35 -5.19
CA ALA A 156 -10.02 4.53 -5.59
C ALA A 156 -9.89 4.70 -7.12
N ASP A 157 -10.35 3.73 -7.91
CA ASP A 157 -9.98 3.53 -9.32
C ASP A 157 -8.46 3.69 -9.56
N ALA A 158 -7.66 3.07 -8.71
CA ALA A 158 -6.22 3.25 -8.71
C ALA A 158 -5.56 2.53 -9.89
N LYS A 159 -4.51 3.17 -10.43
CA LYS A 159 -3.42 2.47 -11.13
C LYS A 159 -2.51 1.81 -10.11
N ALA A 160 -1.81 0.75 -10.49
CA ALA A 160 -0.97 -0.03 -9.59
C ALA A 160 0.48 -0.14 -10.08
N LEU A 161 1.41 -0.07 -9.13
CA LEU A 161 2.81 -0.45 -9.29
C LEU A 161 3.07 -1.69 -8.44
N LEU A 162 3.75 -2.71 -8.98
CA LEU A 162 4.13 -3.89 -8.22
C LEU A 162 5.63 -3.88 -7.89
N VAL A 163 5.94 -3.90 -6.60
CA VAL A 163 7.32 -3.79 -6.08
C VAL A 163 7.83 -5.14 -5.58
N ALA A 164 9.07 -5.48 -5.91
CA ALA A 164 9.79 -6.63 -5.35
C ALA A 164 11.10 -6.24 -4.69
N ASP A 165 11.47 -6.99 -3.66
CA ASP A 165 12.76 -6.91 -2.98
C ASP A 165 13.81 -7.71 -3.75
N VAL A 166 14.92 -7.08 -4.12
CA VAL A 166 16.03 -7.77 -4.79
C VAL A 166 17.03 -8.38 -3.80
N ASP A 167 17.13 -7.82 -2.60
CA ASP A 167 18.16 -8.21 -1.60
C ASP A 167 17.98 -9.67 -1.12
N GLN A 168 16.74 -10.17 -1.15
CA GLN A 168 16.39 -11.54 -0.75
C GLN A 168 16.50 -12.55 -1.90
N GLY A 169 16.79 -12.11 -3.13
CA GLY A 169 16.74 -12.95 -4.33
C GLY A 169 15.30 -13.31 -4.75
N GLY A 170 15.16 -13.97 -5.91
CA GLY A 170 13.86 -14.45 -6.41
C GLY A 170 12.89 -13.38 -6.92
N ALA A 171 13.31 -12.11 -6.97
CA ALA A 171 12.47 -10.96 -7.31
C ALA A 171 11.71 -11.13 -8.65
N LEU A 172 12.39 -11.61 -9.70
CA LEU A 172 11.79 -11.83 -11.01
C LEU A 172 10.62 -12.82 -10.96
N GLY A 173 10.84 -13.98 -10.31
CA GLY A 173 9.80 -15.00 -10.15
C GLY A 173 8.64 -14.51 -9.28
N ALA A 174 8.93 -13.74 -8.22
CA ALA A 174 7.92 -13.17 -7.36
C ALA A 174 7.03 -12.13 -8.09
N LEU A 175 7.64 -11.27 -8.93
CA LEU A 175 6.92 -10.31 -9.77
C LEU A 175 6.03 -11.03 -10.78
N TYR A 176 6.60 -11.97 -11.53
CA TYR A 176 5.86 -12.73 -12.54
C TYR A 176 4.72 -13.56 -11.91
N GLY A 177 4.99 -14.27 -10.82
CA GLY A 177 3.98 -15.07 -10.12
C GLY A 177 2.84 -14.22 -9.56
N THR A 178 3.16 -13.07 -8.97
CA THR A 178 2.13 -12.13 -8.50
C THR A 178 1.31 -11.60 -9.67
N TRP A 179 1.95 -11.17 -10.77
CA TRP A 179 1.25 -10.76 -11.99
C TRP A 179 0.34 -11.87 -12.51
N ALA A 180 0.83 -13.11 -12.60
CA ALA A 180 0.09 -14.27 -13.07
C ALA A 180 -1.13 -14.58 -12.19
N LEU A 181 -1.12 -14.21 -10.92
CA LEU A 181 -2.23 -14.46 -10.00
C LEU A 181 -3.23 -13.29 -9.89
N LEU A 182 -2.91 -12.10 -10.39
CA LEU A 182 -3.80 -10.92 -10.27
C LEU A 182 -5.15 -11.04 -11.01
N GLY A 183 -5.30 -11.96 -11.96
CA GLY A 183 -6.54 -12.13 -12.73
C GLY A 183 -6.98 -10.83 -13.43
N GLU A 184 -8.24 -10.45 -13.25
CA GLU A 184 -8.79 -9.22 -13.85
C GLU A 184 -8.17 -7.92 -13.33
N HIS A 185 -7.57 -7.95 -12.12
CA HIS A 185 -6.93 -6.77 -11.53
C HIS A 185 -5.62 -6.40 -12.22
N ARG A 186 -5.07 -7.27 -13.08
CA ARG A 186 -3.88 -6.98 -13.91
C ARG A 186 -4.05 -5.70 -14.72
N LYS A 187 -5.27 -5.36 -15.16
CA LYS A 187 -5.57 -4.13 -15.94
C LYS A 187 -5.23 -2.82 -15.22
N ARG A 188 -5.09 -2.87 -13.89
CA ARG A 188 -4.66 -1.72 -13.07
C ARG A 188 -3.15 -1.53 -13.07
N LEU A 189 -2.39 -2.61 -13.29
CA LEU A 189 -0.94 -2.61 -13.20
C LEU A 189 -0.34 -1.84 -14.39
N ILE A 190 0.46 -0.81 -14.08
CA ILE A 190 1.14 0.03 -15.08
C ILE A 190 2.62 -0.31 -15.23
N GLY A 191 3.16 -1.14 -14.34
CA GLY A 191 4.55 -1.59 -14.40
C GLY A 191 5.04 -2.21 -13.10
N PHE A 192 6.31 -2.57 -13.11
CA PHE A 192 7.02 -3.15 -11.97
C PHE A 192 8.09 -2.19 -11.45
N ALA A 193 8.51 -2.41 -10.21
CA ALA A 193 9.71 -1.79 -9.68
C ALA A 193 10.49 -2.77 -8.80
N PHE A 194 11.81 -2.65 -8.84
CA PHE A 194 12.68 -3.34 -7.90
C PHE A 194 13.10 -2.39 -6.78
N ASN A 195 13.35 -2.95 -5.61
CA ASN A 195 13.73 -2.19 -4.43
C ASN A 195 14.88 -2.89 -3.70
N LYS A 196 15.59 -2.13 -2.86
CA LYS A 196 16.75 -2.58 -2.08
C LYS A 196 17.88 -3.16 -2.94
N PHE A 197 18.06 -2.59 -4.13
CA PHE A 197 19.13 -3.06 -5.01
C PHE A 197 20.50 -2.58 -4.54
N ARG A 198 21.50 -3.45 -4.67
CA ARG A 198 22.92 -3.15 -4.44
C ARG A 198 23.72 -3.62 -5.65
N GLY A 199 24.68 -2.81 -6.08
CA GLY A 199 25.61 -3.16 -7.15
C GLY A 199 25.28 -2.50 -8.48
N ASP A 200 25.76 -3.11 -9.57
CA ASP A 200 25.67 -2.58 -10.92
C ASP A 200 24.30 -2.85 -11.55
N LEU A 201 23.57 -1.77 -11.86
CA LEU A 201 22.23 -1.83 -12.45
C LEU A 201 22.20 -2.55 -13.80
N GLU A 202 23.31 -2.55 -14.54
CA GLU A 202 23.42 -3.26 -15.83
C GLU A 202 23.14 -4.77 -15.67
N LEU A 203 23.51 -5.36 -14.53
CA LEU A 203 23.26 -6.77 -14.24
C LEU A 203 21.77 -7.09 -14.08
N LEU A 204 20.94 -6.09 -13.75
CA LEU A 204 19.50 -6.27 -13.54
C LEU A 204 18.68 -6.01 -14.82
N LYS A 205 19.23 -5.28 -15.81
CA LYS A 205 18.52 -4.96 -17.05
C LYS A 205 17.99 -6.17 -17.84
N PRO A 206 18.68 -7.32 -17.91
CA PRO A 206 18.10 -8.51 -18.55
C PRO A 206 16.75 -8.93 -17.95
N ALA A 207 16.57 -8.79 -16.63
CA ALA A 207 15.31 -9.09 -15.97
C ALA A 207 14.17 -8.14 -16.38
N TYR A 208 14.50 -6.90 -16.76
CA TYR A 208 13.52 -5.93 -17.24
C TYR A 208 12.95 -6.34 -18.59
N ALA A 209 13.81 -6.79 -19.51
CA ALA A 209 13.41 -7.27 -20.82
C ALA A 209 12.49 -8.49 -20.69
N LEU A 210 12.88 -9.48 -19.88
CA LEU A 210 12.08 -10.67 -19.63
C LEU A 210 10.68 -10.35 -19.08
N LEU A 211 10.57 -9.46 -18.08
CA LEU A 211 9.26 -9.05 -17.55
C LEU A 211 8.41 -8.38 -18.61
N ARG A 212 8.99 -7.50 -19.42
CA ARG A 212 8.26 -6.83 -20.51
C ARG A 212 7.77 -7.83 -21.54
N ASP A 213 8.60 -8.79 -21.93
CA ASP A 213 8.24 -9.79 -22.93
C ASP A 213 7.14 -10.74 -22.44
N TRP A 214 7.19 -11.16 -21.16
CA TRP A 214 6.18 -12.05 -20.60
C TRP A 214 4.85 -11.38 -20.26
N THR A 215 4.87 -10.10 -19.89
CA THR A 215 3.71 -9.44 -19.29
C THR A 215 3.16 -8.28 -20.11
N GLY A 216 3.93 -7.79 -21.09
CA GLY A 216 3.65 -6.56 -21.83
C GLY A 216 3.89 -5.27 -21.04
N LEU A 217 4.31 -5.35 -19.77
CA LEU A 217 4.44 -4.20 -18.87
C LEU A 217 5.92 -3.86 -18.58
N PRO A 218 6.27 -2.56 -18.50
CA PRO A 218 7.65 -2.16 -18.25
C PRO A 218 8.05 -2.32 -16.79
N VAL A 219 9.35 -2.43 -16.55
CA VAL A 219 9.94 -2.06 -15.26
C VAL A 219 10.16 -0.55 -15.26
N LEU A 220 9.53 0.16 -14.33
CA LEU A 220 9.54 1.62 -14.25
C LEU A 220 10.75 2.17 -13.49
N GLY A 221 11.42 1.34 -12.69
CA GLY A 221 12.65 1.73 -12.01
C GLY A 221 13.14 0.72 -10.99
N THR A 222 14.35 0.98 -10.50
CA THR A 222 14.96 0.28 -9.38
C THR A 222 15.42 1.30 -8.35
N LEU A 223 15.04 1.07 -7.09
CA LEU A 223 15.52 1.88 -5.97
C LEU A 223 16.71 1.19 -5.29
N PRO A 224 17.77 1.96 -4.94
CA PRO A 224 18.86 1.44 -4.12
C PRO A 224 18.38 1.17 -2.69
N LEU A 225 19.19 0.45 -1.92
CA LEU A 225 19.00 0.31 -0.47
C LEU A 225 19.20 1.64 0.27
#